data_AF-X0QN81-F1
#
_entry.id   AF-X0QN81-F1
#
_cell.length_a   1.000
_cell.length_b   1.000
_cell.length_c   1.000
_cell.angle_alpha   90.00
_cell.angle_beta   90.00
_cell.angle_gamma   90.00
#
_symmetry.space_group_name_H-M   'P 1'
#
loop_
_entity.id
_entity.type
_entity.pdbx_description
1 polymer ?
#
loop_
_entity_poly.entity_id
_entity_poly.type
_entity_poly.pdbx_seq_one_letter_code
_entity_poly.pdbx_strand_id
1 'polypeptide(L)'
;MPQFTATLQSKLQRYLKYSDPQVKIINYRGSKFFVDGEVKQSGEFVIADVPISVYGAISMAGGTTDKGDSNHIVLNRQGKSYKLGIQSLNQMGLSANQIYLQDGDAIHVNSQSRNKVYVLGEFGKIEPVAIPEQGLSLAHVLGESNGLNSNTANAAKVYIVRDNPKYQYTNIYYVDMQSITSFALASRFDMQANDILYVDPTGLARWNRIISAILPSTSAINVISGI
;
A
#
# COMPACT_ATOMS: atom_id res chain seq x y z
N MET A 1 4.35 -38.28 -13.26
CA MET A 1 5.36 -39.33 -13.02
C MET A 1 4.81 -40.75 -13.26
N PRO A 2 3.70 -41.21 -12.64
CA PRO A 2 3.24 -42.60 -12.77
C PRO A 2 2.92 -43.02 -14.22
N GLN A 3 2.28 -42.14 -14.99
CA GLN A 3 1.96 -42.38 -16.40
C GLN A 3 3.21 -42.52 -17.28
N PHE A 4 4.27 -41.76 -16.99
CA PHE A 4 5.53 -41.84 -17.74
C PHE A 4 6.26 -43.14 -17.41
N THR A 5 6.30 -43.54 -16.13
CA THR A 5 6.85 -44.83 -15.70
C THR A 5 6.14 -46.00 -16.39
N ALA A 6 4.81 -45.98 -16.43
CA ALA A 6 4.03 -47.01 -17.12
C ALA A 6 4.30 -47.05 -18.63
N THR A 7 4.44 -45.88 -19.26
CA THR A 7 4.77 -45.77 -20.69
C THR A 7 6.19 -46.23 -20.99
N LEU A 8 7.14 -45.96 -20.10
CA LEU A 8 8.52 -46.42 -20.25
C LEU A 8 8.60 -47.94 -20.06
N GLN A 9 7.89 -48.47 -19.07
CA GLN A 9 7.80 -49.90 -18.82
C GLN A 9 7.25 -50.66 -20.03
N SER A 10 6.13 -50.21 -20.60
CA SER A 10 5.55 -50.85 -21.79
C SER A 10 6.48 -50.82 -23.00
N LYS A 11 7.27 -49.75 -23.16
CA LYS A 11 8.27 -49.65 -24.24
C LYS A 11 9.46 -50.59 -24.01
N LEU A 12 9.90 -50.77 -22.77
CA LEU A 12 11.06 -51.60 -22.40
C LEU A 12 10.74 -53.10 -22.41
N GLN A 13 9.48 -53.51 -22.23
CA GLN A 13 9.06 -54.92 -22.33
C GLN A 13 9.37 -55.58 -23.69
N ARG A 14 9.58 -54.79 -24.75
CA ARG A 14 10.02 -55.30 -26.06
C ARG A 14 11.47 -55.81 -26.07
N TYR A 15 12.27 -55.42 -25.06
CA TYR A 15 13.70 -55.74 -24.98
C TYR A 15 14.08 -56.43 -23.66
N LEU A 16 13.29 -56.26 -22.60
CA LEU A 16 13.53 -56.80 -21.27
C LEU A 16 12.33 -57.63 -20.80
N LYS A 17 12.56 -58.90 -20.45
CA LYS A 17 11.51 -59.85 -20.04
C LYS A 17 10.83 -59.46 -18.72
N TYR A 18 11.56 -58.81 -17.82
CA TYR A 18 11.06 -58.24 -16.57
C TYR A 18 11.59 -56.81 -16.44
N SER A 19 10.83 -55.82 -16.93
CA SER A 19 11.17 -54.41 -16.77
C SER A 19 10.43 -53.81 -15.58
N ASP A 20 11.18 -53.29 -14.61
CA ASP A 20 10.66 -52.47 -13.50
C ASP A 20 11.43 -51.14 -13.45
N PRO A 21 11.16 -50.22 -14.41
CA PRO A 21 11.90 -48.98 -14.49
C PRO A 21 11.51 -48.03 -13.35
N GLN A 22 12.51 -47.54 -12.62
CA GLN A 22 12.32 -46.43 -11.69
C GLN A 22 12.65 -45.11 -12.39
N VAL A 23 11.68 -44.20 -12.40
CA VAL A 23 11.85 -42.86 -12.98
C VAL A 23 12.01 -41.85 -11.86
N LYS A 24 13.14 -41.17 -11.85
CA LYS A 24 13.42 -40.02 -10.98
C LYS A 24 13.77 -38.82 -11.85
N ILE A 25 13.23 -37.65 -11.53
CA ILE A 25 13.63 -36.40 -12.18
C ILE A 25 15.02 -36.04 -11.64
N ILE A 26 16.02 -35.98 -12.52
CA ILE A 26 17.41 -35.67 -12.13
C ILE A 26 17.68 -34.16 -12.22
N ASN A 27 17.13 -33.49 -13.24
CA ASN A 27 17.20 -32.04 -13.41
C ASN A 27 15.82 -31.51 -13.84
N TYR A 28 15.08 -30.94 -12.91
CA TYR A 28 13.95 -30.07 -13.23
C TYR A 28 14.56 -28.72 -13.63
N ARG A 29 14.39 -28.27 -14.89
CA ARG A 29 14.66 -26.86 -15.24
C ARG A 29 13.53 -26.06 -14.58
N GLY A 30 13.71 -25.84 -13.28
CA GLY A 30 12.61 -25.54 -12.39
C GLY A 30 11.91 -24.28 -12.79
N SER A 31 10.59 -24.34 -12.81
CA SER A 31 9.76 -23.15 -12.89
C SER A 31 10.29 -22.13 -11.89
N LYS A 32 10.43 -20.87 -12.28
CA LYS A 32 11.00 -19.82 -11.43
C LYS A 32 9.92 -18.83 -11.05
N PHE A 33 10.10 -18.19 -9.91
CA PHE A 33 9.33 -17.02 -9.54
C PHE A 33 10.27 -15.95 -9.00
N PHE A 34 9.81 -14.71 -9.01
CA PHE A 34 10.58 -13.55 -8.58
C PHE A 34 9.91 -12.94 -7.36
N VAL A 35 10.70 -12.51 -6.38
CA VAL A 35 10.21 -11.74 -5.23
C VAL A 35 11.04 -10.46 -5.13
N ASP A 36 10.37 -9.31 -5.09
CA ASP A 36 11.00 -8.00 -4.99
C ASP A 36 10.22 -7.04 -4.06
N GLY A 37 10.76 -5.85 -3.87
CA GLY A 37 10.21 -4.85 -2.95
C GLY A 37 10.71 -5.02 -1.52
N GLU A 38 9.83 -4.74 -0.55
CA GLU A 38 10.17 -4.69 0.89
C GLU A 38 10.17 -6.09 1.53
N VAL A 39 11.10 -6.94 1.09
CA VAL A 39 11.39 -8.26 1.65
C VAL A 39 12.85 -8.33 2.10
N LYS A 40 13.18 -9.25 3.02
CA LYS A 40 14.57 -9.37 3.50
C LYS A 40 15.54 -9.84 2.42
N GLN A 41 15.08 -10.73 1.54
CA GLN A 41 15.87 -11.26 0.43
C GLN A 41 15.06 -11.18 -0.86
N SER A 42 15.34 -10.18 -1.68
CA SER A 42 14.80 -10.08 -3.04
C SER A 42 15.61 -10.94 -4.00
N GLY A 43 14.97 -11.43 -5.06
CA GLY A 43 15.63 -12.15 -6.12
C GLY A 43 14.76 -13.19 -6.81
N GLU A 44 15.43 -14.04 -7.57
CA GLU A 44 14.85 -15.18 -8.25
C GLU A 44 14.88 -16.42 -7.34
N PHE A 45 13.77 -17.15 -7.32
CA PHE A 45 13.60 -18.37 -6.55
C PHE A 45 13.10 -19.50 -7.46
N VAL A 46 13.50 -20.72 -7.14
CA VAL A 46 13.13 -21.92 -7.91
C VAL A 46 11.96 -22.62 -7.25
N ILE A 47 10.95 -22.96 -8.06
CA ILE A 47 9.91 -23.91 -7.70
C ILE A 47 10.50 -25.31 -7.91
N ALA A 48 10.79 -25.97 -6.79
CA ALA A 48 11.30 -27.33 -6.77
C ALA A 48 10.14 -28.34 -6.98
N ASP A 49 10.16 -29.46 -6.25
CA ASP A 49 9.21 -30.56 -6.45
C ASP A 49 7.85 -30.35 -5.74
N VAL A 50 7.74 -29.32 -4.90
CA VAL A 50 6.53 -29.01 -4.13
C VAL A 50 5.95 -27.68 -4.60
N PRO A 51 4.62 -27.57 -4.81
CA PRO A 51 3.99 -26.30 -5.12
C PRO A 51 4.27 -25.25 -4.04
N ILE A 52 4.68 -24.06 -4.45
CA ILE A 52 4.96 -22.93 -3.55
C ILE A 52 3.77 -21.98 -3.59
N SER A 53 3.25 -21.60 -2.42
CA SER A 53 2.21 -20.59 -2.30
C SER A 53 2.78 -19.17 -2.24
N VAL A 54 1.96 -18.14 -2.42
CA VAL A 54 2.37 -16.73 -2.22
C VAL A 54 2.96 -16.53 -0.83
N TYR A 55 2.33 -17.09 0.20
CA TYR A 55 2.84 -17.04 1.57
C TYR A 55 4.18 -17.78 1.72
N GLY A 56 4.29 -18.98 1.11
CA GLY A 56 5.53 -19.76 1.10
C GLY A 56 6.67 -18.99 0.44
N ALA A 57 6.41 -18.32 -0.68
CA ALA A 57 7.38 -17.51 -1.39
C ALA A 57 7.88 -16.30 -0.57
N ILE A 58 6.98 -15.57 0.09
CA ILE A 58 7.39 -14.46 0.98
C ILE A 58 8.20 -15.00 2.17
N SER A 59 7.84 -16.17 2.70
CA SER A 59 8.59 -16.83 3.75
C SER A 59 10.00 -17.24 3.28
N MET A 60 10.13 -17.74 2.05
CA MET A 60 11.42 -18.07 1.42
C MET A 60 12.29 -16.82 1.20
N ALA A 61 11.67 -15.67 0.96
CA ALA A 61 12.35 -14.37 0.90
C ALA A 61 12.73 -13.80 2.28
N GLY A 62 12.57 -14.57 3.37
CA GLY A 62 12.90 -14.17 4.74
C GLY A 62 11.81 -13.33 5.44
N GLY A 63 10.62 -13.23 4.84
CA GLY A 63 9.54 -12.36 5.29
C GLY A 63 9.69 -10.92 4.78
N THR A 64 8.71 -10.08 5.13
CA THR A 64 8.73 -8.64 4.84
C THR A 64 9.76 -7.92 5.71
N THR A 65 10.27 -6.77 5.25
CA THR A 65 11.05 -5.85 6.10
C THR A 65 10.10 -5.12 7.06
N ASP A 66 10.66 -4.36 8.02
CA ASP A 66 9.89 -3.50 8.92
C ASP A 66 9.10 -2.40 8.17
N LYS A 67 9.50 -2.10 6.94
CA LYS A 67 8.83 -1.13 6.06
C LYS A 67 7.92 -1.80 5.04
N GLY A 68 7.85 -3.13 5.02
CA GLY A 68 7.05 -3.89 4.07
C GLY A 68 5.59 -3.96 4.48
N ASP A 69 4.71 -3.81 3.50
CA ASP A 69 3.28 -3.91 3.70
C ASP A 69 2.75 -5.28 3.21
N SER A 70 2.47 -6.17 4.16
CA SER A 70 1.92 -7.50 3.93
C SER A 70 0.46 -7.52 3.43
N ASN A 71 -0.23 -6.38 3.49
CA ASN A 71 -1.58 -6.22 2.96
C ASN A 71 -1.62 -5.59 1.56
N HIS A 72 -0.49 -5.09 1.06
CA HIS A 72 -0.37 -4.51 -0.27
C HIS A 72 0.68 -5.28 -1.09
N ILE A 73 0.42 -6.56 -1.32
CA ILE A 73 1.25 -7.41 -2.18
C ILE A 73 0.66 -7.40 -3.60
N VAL A 74 1.53 -7.38 -4.60
CA VAL A 74 1.12 -7.51 -6.01
C VAL A 74 1.69 -8.80 -6.56
N LEU A 75 0.81 -9.71 -6.97
CA LEU A 75 1.16 -10.88 -7.77
C LEU A 75 0.98 -10.54 -9.24
N ASN A 76 2.06 -10.55 -10.01
CA ASN A 76 2.06 -10.44 -11.46
C ASN A 76 2.14 -11.84 -12.06
N ARG A 77 1.09 -12.27 -12.75
CA ARG A 77 0.99 -13.56 -13.41
C ARG A 77 0.56 -13.38 -14.85
N GLN A 78 1.39 -13.82 -15.79
CA GLN A 78 1.08 -13.78 -17.24
C GLN A 78 0.60 -12.40 -17.73
N GLY A 79 1.25 -11.32 -17.25
CA GLY A 79 0.89 -9.95 -17.60
C GLY A 79 -0.35 -9.37 -16.89
N LYS A 80 -0.97 -10.12 -15.96
CA LYS A 80 -2.06 -9.63 -15.11
C LYS A 80 -1.56 -9.39 -13.69
N SER A 81 -1.93 -8.25 -13.12
CA SER A 81 -1.59 -7.88 -11.74
C SER A 81 -2.78 -8.15 -10.81
N TYR A 82 -2.54 -8.91 -9.75
CA TYR A 82 -3.48 -9.24 -8.70
C TYR A 82 -3.03 -8.57 -7.40
N LYS A 83 -3.85 -7.67 -6.86
CA LYS A 83 -3.59 -7.08 -5.55
C LYS A 83 -4.06 -8.05 -4.47
N LEU A 84 -3.17 -8.40 -3.56
CA LEU A 84 -3.39 -9.36 -2.50
C LEU A 84 -3.05 -8.70 -1.17
N GLY A 85 -3.89 -8.91 -0.16
CA GLY A 85 -3.57 -8.58 1.22
C GLY A 85 -3.67 -9.82 2.10
N ILE A 86 -2.62 -10.16 2.83
CA ILE A 86 -2.60 -11.39 3.65
C ILE A 86 -3.72 -11.36 4.68
N GLN A 87 -3.95 -10.21 5.34
CA GLN A 87 -5.00 -10.08 6.34
C GLN A 87 -6.38 -9.98 5.70
N SER A 88 -6.51 -9.24 4.59
CA SER A 88 -7.78 -9.16 3.85
C SER A 88 -8.25 -10.53 3.39
N LEU A 89 -7.33 -11.38 2.91
CA LEU A 89 -7.63 -12.77 2.58
C LEU A 89 -8.12 -13.54 3.81
N ASN A 90 -7.39 -13.46 4.93
CA ASN A 90 -7.77 -14.15 6.17
C ASN A 90 -9.16 -13.71 6.68
N GLN A 91 -9.49 -12.42 6.60
CA GLN A 91 -10.81 -11.89 6.98
C GLN A 91 -11.95 -12.42 6.09
N MET A 92 -11.65 -12.73 4.82
CA MET A 92 -12.59 -13.36 3.88
C MET A 92 -12.65 -14.89 4.02
N GLY A 93 -11.95 -15.48 5.00
CA GLY A 93 -11.84 -16.93 5.16
C GLY A 93 -10.96 -17.61 4.10
N LEU A 94 -10.19 -16.83 3.34
CA LEU A 94 -9.22 -17.30 2.35
C LEU A 94 -7.81 -17.24 2.94
N SER A 95 -6.88 -18.00 2.37
CA SER A 95 -5.47 -17.92 2.79
C SER A 95 -4.54 -17.72 1.60
N ALA A 96 -3.54 -16.87 1.77
CA ALA A 96 -2.42 -16.76 0.83
C ALA A 96 -1.67 -18.10 0.64
N ASN A 97 -1.83 -19.06 1.57
CA ASN A 97 -1.33 -20.43 1.43
C ASN A 97 -2.04 -21.24 0.34
N GLN A 98 -3.22 -20.83 -0.10
CA GLN A 98 -4.00 -21.52 -1.14
C GLN A 98 -3.72 -20.96 -2.54
N ILE A 99 -2.96 -19.86 -2.64
CA ILE A 99 -2.59 -19.23 -3.90
C ILE A 99 -1.23 -19.77 -4.33
N TYR A 100 -1.23 -20.84 -5.13
CA TYR A 100 0.00 -21.45 -5.64
C TYR A 100 0.58 -20.65 -6.80
N LEU A 101 1.91 -20.53 -6.81
CA LEU A 101 2.70 -19.87 -7.84
C LEU A 101 2.85 -20.74 -9.08
N GLN A 102 3.01 -20.06 -10.20
CA GLN A 102 3.26 -20.62 -11.51
C GLN A 102 4.62 -20.14 -12.01
N ASP A 103 5.13 -20.81 -13.05
CA ASP A 103 6.35 -20.37 -13.72
C ASP A 103 6.22 -18.94 -14.22
N GLY A 104 7.23 -18.11 -13.94
CA GLY A 104 7.30 -16.71 -14.33
C GLY A 104 6.47 -15.75 -13.47
N ASP A 105 5.86 -16.20 -12.38
CA ASP A 105 5.18 -15.30 -11.45
C ASP A 105 6.16 -14.34 -10.78
N ALA A 106 5.75 -13.10 -10.57
CA ALA A 106 6.50 -12.11 -9.80
C ALA A 106 5.66 -11.56 -8.65
N ILE A 107 6.21 -11.58 -7.44
CA ILE A 107 5.59 -11.06 -6.23
C ILE A 107 6.32 -9.79 -5.82
N HIS A 108 5.60 -8.68 -5.76
CA HIS A 108 6.11 -7.40 -5.28
C HIS A 108 5.48 -7.05 -3.94
N VAL A 109 6.30 -6.82 -2.91
CA VAL A 109 5.84 -6.31 -1.60
C VAL A 109 6.01 -4.80 -1.58
N ASN A 110 4.90 -4.06 -1.49
CA ASN A 110 4.95 -2.61 -1.44
C ASN A 110 5.53 -2.11 -0.09
N SER A 111 6.05 -0.89 -0.12
CA SER A 111 6.46 -0.19 1.10
C SER A 111 5.29 0.50 1.77
N GLN A 112 5.23 0.42 3.10
CA GLN A 112 4.33 1.19 3.96
C GLN A 112 4.52 2.70 3.77
N SER A 113 5.70 3.14 3.28
CA SER A 113 5.98 4.55 3.01
C SER A 113 5.01 5.20 2.01
N ARG A 114 4.40 4.42 1.11
CA ARG A 114 3.41 4.88 0.14
C ARG A 114 1.97 4.94 0.70
N ASN A 115 1.75 4.42 1.90
CA ASN A 115 0.42 4.30 2.50
C ASN A 115 0.17 5.42 3.48
N LYS A 116 0.15 6.65 2.95
CA LYS A 116 -0.09 7.86 3.73
C LYS A 116 -1.13 8.75 3.05
N VAL A 117 -1.84 9.50 3.87
CA VAL A 117 -2.65 10.67 3.49
C VAL A 117 -1.85 11.92 3.80
N TYR A 118 -1.90 12.91 2.92
CA TYR A 118 -1.20 14.18 3.11
C TYR A 118 -2.17 15.22 3.65
N VAL A 119 -1.82 15.83 4.78
CA VAL A 119 -2.64 16.86 5.43
C VAL A 119 -2.00 18.22 5.19
N LEU A 120 -2.75 19.18 4.66
CA LEU A 120 -2.28 20.51 4.24
C LEU A 120 -3.27 21.61 4.62
N GLY A 121 -2.78 22.84 4.80
CA GLY A 121 -3.63 24.00 5.13
C GLY A 121 -3.81 24.16 6.63
N GLU A 122 -4.99 24.64 7.07
CA GLU A 122 -5.22 25.09 8.45
C GLU A 122 -5.63 23.97 9.42
N PHE A 123 -4.70 23.07 9.70
CA PHE A 123 -4.86 22.02 10.72
C PHE A 123 -4.07 22.36 11.99
N GLY A 124 -4.40 21.71 13.11
CA GLY A 124 -3.60 21.81 14.33
C GLY A 124 -2.19 21.21 14.18
N LYS A 125 -2.05 20.22 13.30
CA LYS A 125 -0.79 19.57 12.92
C LYS A 125 -0.80 19.25 11.42
N ILE A 126 0.25 19.65 10.71
CA ILE A 126 0.39 19.50 9.25
C ILE A 126 1.50 18.48 8.98
N GLU A 127 1.12 17.21 8.90
CA GLU A 127 2.05 16.13 8.58
C GLU A 127 1.35 14.98 7.85
N PRO A 128 2.08 14.13 7.10
CA PRO A 128 1.49 12.94 6.51
C PRO A 128 1.01 11.94 7.58
N VAL A 129 -0.22 11.46 7.44
CA VAL A 129 -0.83 10.47 8.34
C VAL A 129 -0.74 9.10 7.68
N ALA A 130 -0.12 8.12 8.37
CA ALA A 130 -0.04 6.76 7.87
C ALA A 130 -1.41 6.08 7.89
N ILE A 131 -1.68 5.22 6.91
CA ILE A 131 -2.90 4.41 6.83
C ILE A 131 -2.63 3.10 7.58
N PRO A 132 -3.30 2.85 8.72
CA PRO A 132 -3.21 1.58 9.43
C PRO A 132 -3.79 0.43 8.60
N GLU A 133 -3.48 -0.81 8.98
CA GLU A 133 -3.96 -2.00 8.26
C GLU A 133 -5.48 -2.14 8.26
N GLN A 134 -6.17 -1.68 9.30
CA GLN A 134 -7.63 -1.65 9.38
C GLN A 134 -8.30 -0.58 8.49
N GLY A 135 -7.50 0.22 7.77
CA GLY A 135 -7.95 1.38 7.02
C GLY A 135 -7.91 2.67 7.84
N LEU A 136 -8.24 3.77 7.17
CA LEU A 136 -8.17 5.12 7.73
C LEU A 136 -9.38 5.92 7.25
N SER A 137 -10.18 6.43 8.19
CA SER A 137 -11.33 7.29 7.85
C SER A 137 -10.95 8.77 7.91
N LEU A 138 -11.73 9.64 7.27
CA LEU A 138 -11.51 11.08 7.34
C LEU A 138 -11.53 11.58 8.79
N ALA A 139 -12.45 11.08 9.62
CA ALA A 139 -12.50 11.45 11.03
C ALA A 139 -11.23 11.06 11.79
N HIS A 140 -10.65 9.90 11.47
CA HIS A 140 -9.37 9.47 12.03
C HIS A 140 -8.25 10.44 11.63
N VAL A 141 -8.15 10.81 10.35
CA VAL A 141 -7.15 11.79 9.87
C VAL A 141 -7.31 13.13 10.58
N LEU A 142 -8.54 13.62 10.74
CA LEU A 142 -8.81 14.86 11.47
C LEU A 142 -8.34 14.77 12.92
N GLY A 143 -8.57 13.64 13.60
CA GLY A 143 -8.09 13.39 14.95
C GLY A 143 -6.56 13.41 15.04
N GLU A 144 -5.89 12.64 14.17
CA GLU A 144 -4.43 12.58 14.11
C GLU A 144 -3.80 13.94 13.76
N SER A 145 -4.53 14.82 13.07
CA SER A 145 -4.07 16.17 12.70
C SER A 145 -4.37 17.24 13.75
N ASN A 146 -4.76 16.86 14.97
CA ASN A 146 -5.21 17.75 16.04
C ASN A 146 -6.42 18.63 15.64
N GLY A 147 -7.25 18.14 14.72
CA GLY A 147 -8.43 18.84 14.22
C GLY A 147 -8.11 20.08 13.36
N LEU A 148 -9.15 20.83 13.05
CA LEU A 148 -9.04 22.10 12.34
C LEU A 148 -8.48 23.19 13.27
N ASN A 149 -7.65 24.07 12.74
CA ASN A 149 -7.18 25.23 13.50
C ASN A 149 -8.34 26.21 13.74
N SER A 150 -8.79 26.32 14.99
CA SER A 150 -9.97 27.11 15.37
C SER A 150 -9.90 28.60 15.03
N ASN A 151 -8.69 29.16 14.89
CA ASN A 151 -8.49 30.58 14.64
C ASN A 151 -8.44 30.92 13.14
N THR A 152 -8.05 29.95 12.31
CA THR A 152 -7.65 30.22 10.92
C THR A 152 -8.38 29.37 9.89
N ALA A 153 -8.87 28.19 10.26
CA ALA A 153 -9.50 27.26 9.35
C ALA A 153 -10.93 27.67 8.99
N ASN A 154 -11.30 27.48 7.72
CA ASN A 154 -12.68 27.54 7.28
C ASN A 154 -13.29 26.13 7.31
N ALA A 155 -14.01 25.80 8.37
CA ALA A 155 -14.62 24.48 8.55
C ALA A 155 -15.66 24.11 7.48
N ALA A 156 -16.22 25.08 6.76
CA ALA A 156 -17.09 24.79 5.62
C ALA A 156 -16.29 24.27 4.41
N LYS A 157 -14.98 24.57 4.32
CA LYS A 157 -14.16 24.31 3.13
C LYS A 157 -13.07 23.29 3.37
N VAL A 158 -13.49 22.07 3.72
CA VAL A 158 -12.60 20.91 3.82
C VAL A 158 -12.71 20.08 2.54
N TYR A 159 -11.56 19.80 1.93
CA TYR A 159 -11.44 19.15 0.64
C TYR A 159 -10.60 17.88 0.75
N ILE A 160 -11.02 16.85 0.03
CA ILE A 160 -10.21 15.66 -0.21
C ILE A 160 -9.94 15.60 -1.71
N VAL A 161 -8.68 15.70 -2.10
CA VAL A 161 -8.24 15.58 -3.49
C VAL A 161 -7.70 14.16 -3.69
N ARG A 162 -8.34 13.41 -4.58
CA ARG A 162 -8.01 12.03 -4.90
C ARG A 162 -7.70 11.89 -6.37
N ASP A 163 -6.43 11.64 -6.69
CA ASP A 163 -6.01 11.41 -8.06
C ASP A 163 -6.33 9.98 -8.51
N ASN A 164 -6.74 9.84 -9.77
CA ASN A 164 -6.97 8.54 -10.39
C ASN A 164 -6.08 8.37 -11.62
N PRO A 165 -4.82 7.93 -11.44
CA PRO A 165 -3.83 7.90 -12.51
C PRO A 165 -4.21 6.96 -13.65
N LYS A 166 -5.05 5.95 -13.37
CA LYS A 166 -5.55 5.01 -14.39
C LYS A 166 -6.48 5.69 -15.39
N TYR A 167 -7.28 6.64 -14.95
CA TYR A 167 -8.32 7.29 -15.78
C TYR A 167 -8.03 8.78 -16.02
N GLN A 168 -6.88 9.28 -15.56
CA GLN A 168 -6.38 10.65 -15.78
C GLN A 168 -7.39 11.73 -15.36
N TYR A 169 -8.14 11.50 -14.29
CA TYR A 169 -9.00 12.50 -13.67
C TYR A 169 -8.73 12.56 -12.18
N THR A 170 -9.04 13.72 -11.59
CA THR A 170 -8.94 13.95 -10.16
C THR A 170 -10.34 14.18 -9.59
N ASN A 171 -10.68 13.42 -8.56
CA ASN A 171 -11.90 13.64 -7.79
C ASN A 171 -11.62 14.62 -6.66
N ILE A 172 -12.49 15.61 -6.50
CA ILE A 172 -12.46 16.53 -5.37
C ILE A 172 -13.74 16.31 -4.57
N TYR A 173 -13.58 15.76 -3.37
CA TYR A 173 -14.66 15.65 -2.41
C TYR A 173 -14.65 16.88 -1.51
N TYR A 174 -15.85 17.36 -1.18
CA TYR A 174 -16.04 18.51 -0.32
C TYR A 174 -16.87 18.09 0.88
N VAL A 175 -16.49 18.55 2.07
CA VAL A 175 -17.23 18.32 3.30
C VAL A 175 -17.32 19.60 4.12
N ASP A 176 -18.53 19.92 4.55
CA ASP A 176 -18.80 20.99 5.49
C ASP A 176 -18.77 20.44 6.92
N MET A 177 -17.76 20.84 7.69
CA MET A 177 -17.52 20.38 9.07
C MET A 177 -18.06 21.36 10.13
N GLN A 178 -18.94 22.31 9.77
CA GLN A 178 -19.53 23.23 10.75
C GLN A 178 -20.52 22.55 11.71
N SER A 179 -21.11 21.43 11.29
CA SER A 179 -22.09 20.67 12.08
C SER A 179 -21.48 19.39 12.65
N ILE A 180 -21.90 19.02 13.87
CA ILE A 180 -21.48 17.78 14.52
C ILE A 180 -21.91 16.52 13.73
N THR A 181 -23.02 16.60 12.99
CA THR A 181 -23.51 15.50 12.15
C THR A 181 -22.54 15.15 11.02
N SER A 182 -21.74 16.11 10.56
CA SER A 182 -20.76 15.90 9.50
C SER A 182 -19.61 14.99 9.94
N PHE A 183 -19.31 14.91 11.25
CA PHE A 183 -18.34 13.94 11.76
C PHE A 183 -18.81 12.50 11.58
N ALA A 184 -20.12 12.24 11.62
CA ALA A 184 -20.64 10.91 11.32
C ALA A 184 -20.41 10.52 9.84
N LEU A 185 -20.44 11.49 8.92
CA LEU A 185 -20.07 11.28 7.52
C LEU A 185 -18.56 11.05 7.40
N ALA A 186 -17.74 11.87 8.08
CA ALA A 186 -16.29 11.75 8.08
C ALA A 186 -15.82 10.38 8.61
N SER A 187 -16.49 9.82 9.61
CA SER A 187 -16.16 8.49 10.15
C SER A 187 -16.44 7.34 9.18
N ARG A 188 -17.26 7.56 8.15
CA ARG A 188 -17.62 6.57 7.13
C ARG A 188 -16.92 6.79 5.79
N PHE A 189 -16.19 7.89 5.66
CA PHE A 189 -15.44 8.20 4.46
C PHE A 189 -14.05 7.58 4.56
N ASP A 190 -13.81 6.51 3.79
CA ASP A 190 -12.52 5.85 3.73
C ASP A 190 -11.52 6.68 2.91
N MET A 191 -10.41 7.02 3.56
CA MET A 191 -9.27 7.68 2.94
C MET A 191 -8.39 6.65 2.23
N GLN A 192 -7.79 7.08 1.13
CA GLN A 192 -6.94 6.25 0.28
C GLN A 192 -5.50 6.76 0.29
N ALA A 193 -4.58 5.85 0.00
CA ALA A 193 -3.17 6.20 -0.14
C ALA A 193 -3.00 7.31 -1.19
N ASN A 194 -2.25 8.35 -0.82
CA ASN A 194 -2.01 9.57 -1.60
C ASN A 194 -3.20 10.54 -1.71
N ASP A 195 -4.28 10.35 -0.96
CA ASP A 195 -5.27 11.42 -0.78
C ASP A 195 -4.60 12.65 -0.15
N ILE A 196 -5.03 13.83 -0.60
CA ILE A 196 -4.66 15.10 0.01
C ILE A 196 -5.89 15.63 0.75
N LEU A 197 -5.79 15.71 2.07
CA LEU A 197 -6.74 16.43 2.92
C LEU A 197 -6.27 17.89 3.01
N TYR A 198 -7.10 18.81 2.53
CA TYR A 198 -6.80 20.23 2.54
C TYR A 198 -7.95 21.04 3.15
N VAL A 199 -7.63 22.01 3.99
CA VAL A 199 -8.61 22.99 4.48
C VAL A 199 -8.17 24.41 4.17
N ASP A 200 -9.11 25.17 3.63
CA ASP A 200 -8.90 26.56 3.26
C ASP A 200 -8.82 27.47 4.50
N PRO A 201 -7.96 28.50 4.50
CA PRO A 201 -8.03 29.55 5.51
C PRO A 201 -9.27 30.42 5.34
N THR A 202 -9.79 30.94 6.45
CA THR A 202 -10.82 31.99 6.47
C THR A 202 -10.33 33.25 5.76
N GLY A 203 -11.26 34.08 5.28
CA GLY A 203 -10.92 35.36 4.65
C GLY A 203 -10.11 36.28 5.59
N LEU A 204 -10.44 36.29 6.89
CA LEU A 204 -9.72 37.04 7.90
C LEU A 204 -8.29 36.53 8.10
N ALA A 205 -8.09 35.21 8.13
CA ALA A 205 -6.75 34.63 8.23
C ALA A 205 -5.88 34.99 7.03
N ARG A 206 -6.44 34.96 5.80
CA ARG A 206 -5.74 35.41 4.58
C ARG A 206 -5.36 36.89 4.67
N TRP A 207 -6.28 37.75 5.11
CA TRP A 207 -6.03 39.18 5.28
C TRP A 207 -4.94 39.46 6.31
N ASN A 208 -4.99 38.78 7.46
CA ASN A 208 -3.99 38.95 8.51
C ASN A 208 -2.57 38.59 8.03
N ARG A 209 -2.43 37.58 7.15
CA ARG A 209 -1.15 37.23 6.52
C ARG A 209 -0.61 38.34 5.63
N ILE A 210 -1.48 39.03 4.89
CA ILE A 210 -1.09 40.17 4.04
C ILE A 210 -0.57 41.32 4.90
N ILE A 211 -1.30 41.70 5.95
CA ILE A 211 -0.87 42.77 6.87
C ILE A 211 0.46 42.43 7.55
N SER A 212 0.59 41.19 8.05
CA SER A 212 1.81 40.72 8.71
C SER A 212 3.04 40.70 7.79
N ALA A 213 2.84 40.51 6.48
CA ALA A 213 3.94 40.51 5.51
C ALA A 213 4.42 41.92 5.13
N ILE A 214 3.57 42.95 5.30
CA ILE A 214 3.86 44.35 4.95
C ILE A 214 4.49 45.10 6.12
N LEU A 215 4.28 44.65 7.35
CA LEU A 215 4.87 45.24 8.55
C LEU A 215 6.20 44.54 8.87
N PRO A 216 7.37 45.03 8.41
CA PRO A 216 8.65 44.59 8.97
C PRO A 216 8.61 44.84 10.48
N SER A 217 9.02 43.85 11.26
CA SER A 217 8.93 43.88 12.72
C SER A 217 9.47 45.20 13.27
N THR A 218 8.58 46.00 13.85
CA THR A 218 8.89 47.28 14.49
C THR A 218 9.83 47.14 15.70
N SER A 219 10.32 45.94 15.98
CA SER A 219 11.38 45.64 16.95
C SER A 219 12.77 46.20 16.59
N ALA A 220 12.97 46.76 15.40
CA ALA A 220 14.25 47.36 14.99
C ALA A 220 14.42 48.86 15.37
N ILE A 221 13.41 49.53 15.92
CA ILE A 221 13.50 50.99 16.16
C ILE A 221 14.06 51.35 17.56
N ASN A 222 14.17 50.41 18.51
CA ASN A 222 14.68 50.72 19.85
C ASN A 222 16.21 50.63 20.03
N VAL A 223 16.99 50.42 18.96
CA VAL A 223 18.47 50.34 19.06
C VAL A 223 19.19 51.60 18.55
N ILE A 224 18.48 52.58 17.97
CA ILE A 224 19.12 53.78 17.38
C ILE A 224 18.91 55.06 18.20
N SER A 225 17.99 55.09 19.18
CA SER A 225 17.81 56.27 20.06
C SER A 225 18.76 56.31 21.27
N GLY A 226 19.87 55.57 21.24
CA GLY A 226 20.82 55.43 22.35
C GLY A 226 22.29 55.59 21.98
N ILE A 227 22.61 56.23 20.86
CA ILE A 227 23.98 56.63 20.50
C ILE A 227 24.04 58.15 20.40
#